data_AF-A0A931WBA6-F1
#
_entry.id   AF-A0A931WBA6-F1
#
_cell.length_a   1.000
_cell.length_b   1.000
_cell.length_c   1.000
_cell.angle_alpha   90.00
_cell.angle_beta   90.00
_cell.angle_gamma   90.00
#
_symmetry.space_group_name_H-M   'P 1'
#
loop_
_entity.id
_entity.type
_entity.pdbx_description
1 polymer ?
#
loop_
_entity_poly.entity_id
_entity_poly.type
_entity_poly.pdbx_seq_one_letter_code
_entity_poly.pdbx_strand_id
1 'polypeptide(L)'
;MSEQQGQSLNELNPQRAPEFDGGIFTIEYLSGSPDGFEVVTEKSGRRRRETPTGRESLPLTAEQRTQLKEAMSGQMKFAHGDIAKLALNKLREAREKGENEQTINQLAEDYEKKRTIYYERNFPKVGLENIRQQGNTLIVDIKPVDFPTYAELAKPSSTSELIEFANISSTAILLRTRDGKLIIQHRSPRNKLYGDVPGTSAAGYFDAKPSEKRGILQPIDTNFVKDNAIKEAKEELGIDREDLLDLRILGLARDKLQINDEFMLLGTTSLSFDELKEKAQNAETNIKLSDEEFYEKFVDIPATPDAIAVLVTQVKCPIPPSLTALFIAAGISMVSEGKGLEEANAWKRQIQEAVRKNYQEINQMVERYYQSHPEELNNIPKGKPVRKSHGYEPAYLPAEQGLPDLMSELKRVSLI
;
A
#
# COMPACT_ATOMS: atom_id res chain seq x y z
N MET A 1 -40.27 -23.07 23.45
CA MET A 1 -40.65 -24.13 22.49
C MET A 1 -41.37 -23.44 21.34
N SER A 2 -40.95 -23.49 20.09
CA SER A 2 -39.84 -24.13 19.37
C SER A 2 -39.89 -23.50 17.97
N GLU A 3 -38.80 -22.86 17.56
CA GLU A 3 -38.03 -23.26 16.36
C GLU A 3 -38.84 -23.40 15.07
N GLN A 4 -38.59 -22.48 14.13
CA GLN A 4 -38.13 -22.88 12.80
C GLN A 4 -37.04 -21.91 12.34
N GLN A 5 -35.81 -22.34 12.60
CA GLN A 5 -34.58 -21.91 11.95
C GLN A 5 -34.64 -22.19 10.44
N GLY A 6 -33.81 -21.49 9.66
CA GLY A 6 -33.32 -22.08 8.41
C GLY A 6 -33.14 -21.15 7.21
N GLN A 7 -32.67 -19.92 7.36
CA GLN A 7 -31.98 -19.26 6.24
C GLN A 7 -30.48 -19.60 6.30
N SER A 8 -30.21 -20.78 5.77
CA SER A 8 -29.02 -21.24 5.04
C SER A 8 -27.77 -20.34 5.10
N LEU A 9 -26.80 -20.81 5.88
CA LEU A 9 -25.35 -20.56 5.82
C LEU A 9 -24.70 -20.96 4.48
N ASN A 10 -25.22 -20.48 3.35
CA ASN A 10 -24.58 -20.64 2.04
C ASN A 10 -24.19 -19.26 1.51
N GLU A 11 -22.95 -18.87 1.81
CA GLU A 11 -22.05 -18.20 0.86
C GLU A 11 -20.63 -18.23 1.48
N LEU A 12 -20.14 -19.45 1.71
CA LEU A 12 -18.70 -19.71 1.84
C LEU A 12 -18.09 -19.47 0.45
N ASN A 13 -17.75 -18.20 0.23
CA ASN A 13 -17.28 -17.51 -0.98
C ASN A 13 -16.58 -18.37 -2.07
N PRO A 14 -17.31 -18.81 -3.12
CA PRO A 14 -16.70 -19.16 -4.40
C PRO A 14 -16.53 -17.87 -5.22
N GLN A 15 -15.30 -17.33 -5.25
CA GLN A 15 -14.83 -16.26 -6.13
C GLN A 15 -15.87 -15.16 -6.49
N ARG A 16 -16.20 -14.28 -5.53
CA ARG A 16 -16.83 -12.98 -5.84
C ARG A 16 -16.04 -12.26 -6.94
N ALA A 17 -16.72 -11.81 -7.99
CA ALA A 17 -16.11 -10.96 -9.01
C ALA A 17 -15.72 -9.59 -8.41
N PRO A 18 -14.60 -8.99 -8.83
CA PRO A 18 -14.18 -7.69 -8.31
C PRO A 18 -15.22 -6.61 -8.68
N GLU A 19 -15.38 -5.61 -7.80
CA GLU A 19 -16.24 -4.46 -8.04
C GLU A 19 -15.80 -3.60 -9.24
N PHE A 20 -14.49 -3.65 -9.53
CA PHE A 20 -13.85 -3.03 -10.69
C PHE A 20 -12.60 -3.81 -11.07
N ASP A 21 -12.40 -4.10 -12.36
CA ASP A 21 -11.18 -4.74 -12.85
C ASP A 21 -10.46 -3.83 -13.86
N GLY A 22 -9.35 -3.23 -13.45
CA GLY A 22 -8.51 -2.38 -14.29
C GLY A 22 -7.53 -3.15 -15.17
N GLY A 23 -7.56 -4.48 -15.15
CA GLY A 23 -6.58 -5.36 -15.81
C GLY A 23 -5.36 -5.61 -14.94
N ILE A 24 -4.64 -4.55 -14.55
CA ILE A 24 -3.42 -4.62 -13.71
C ILE A 24 -3.66 -4.40 -12.21
N PHE A 25 -4.90 -4.09 -11.82
CA PHE A 25 -5.38 -4.06 -10.45
C PHE A 25 -6.86 -4.46 -10.42
N THR A 26 -7.38 -4.72 -9.23
CA THR A 26 -8.80 -4.88 -8.95
C THR A 26 -9.20 -4.05 -7.74
N ILE A 27 -10.44 -3.55 -7.74
CA ILE A 27 -11.13 -3.12 -6.51
C ILE A 27 -11.96 -4.32 -6.09
N GLU A 28 -11.55 -5.00 -5.01
CA GLU A 28 -12.23 -6.20 -4.52
C GLU A 28 -13.49 -5.82 -3.73
N TYR A 29 -13.41 -4.72 -2.97
CA TYR A 29 -14.48 -4.21 -2.13
C TYR A 29 -14.57 -2.69 -2.26
N LEU A 30 -15.79 -2.18 -2.43
CA LEU A 30 -16.08 -0.75 -2.51
C LEU A 30 -17.29 -0.41 -1.63
N SER A 31 -17.16 0.61 -0.80
CA SER A 31 -18.22 1.03 0.10
C SER A 31 -19.28 1.81 -0.68
N GLY A 32 -20.55 1.44 -0.47
CA GLY A 32 -21.69 2.24 -0.90
C GLY A 32 -22.14 3.26 0.16
N SER A 33 -21.48 3.30 1.33
CA SER A 33 -21.84 4.18 2.44
C SER A 33 -21.10 5.51 2.36
N PRO A 34 -21.78 6.65 2.64
CA PRO A 34 -21.10 7.93 2.77
C PRO A 34 -20.12 7.97 3.94
N ASP A 35 -20.16 7.05 4.89
CA ASP A 35 -19.19 7.00 6.01
C ASP A 35 -17.95 6.14 5.71
N GLY A 36 -17.93 5.46 4.55
CA GLY A 36 -16.94 4.44 4.22
C GLY A 36 -17.12 3.15 5.01
N PHE A 37 -16.25 2.16 4.79
CA PHE A 37 -16.28 0.88 5.48
C PHE A 37 -15.89 0.98 6.96
N GLU A 38 -16.55 0.16 7.78
CA GLU A 38 -15.99 -0.31 9.04
C GLU A 38 -15.07 -1.53 8.79
N VAL A 39 -14.01 -1.67 9.57
CA VAL A 39 -13.09 -2.80 9.48
C VAL A 39 -13.00 -3.48 10.85
N VAL A 40 -13.10 -4.81 10.85
CA VAL A 40 -12.95 -5.62 12.06
C VAL A 40 -12.09 -6.85 11.75
N THR A 41 -11.23 -7.20 12.71
CA THR A 41 -10.48 -8.47 12.65
C THR A 41 -11.25 -9.56 13.38
N GLU A 42 -11.50 -10.69 12.72
CA GLU A 42 -12.08 -11.87 13.36
C GLU A 42 -10.99 -12.72 14.04
N LYS A 43 -9.89 -13.03 13.32
CA LYS A 43 -8.77 -13.79 13.88
C LYS A 43 -7.45 -13.07 13.70
N SER A 44 -6.72 -12.94 14.81
CA SER A 44 -5.34 -12.48 14.81
C SER A 44 -4.36 -13.64 14.73
N GLY A 45 -3.51 -13.65 13.70
CA GLY A 45 -2.45 -14.62 13.51
C GLY A 45 -1.42 -14.62 14.66
N ARG A 46 -0.76 -15.76 14.87
CA ARG A 46 0.35 -15.88 15.81
C ARG A 46 1.61 -15.25 15.21
N ARG A 47 2.35 -14.46 16.02
CA ARG A 47 3.60 -13.75 15.69
C ARG A 47 4.71 -14.68 15.21
N ARG A 48 4.75 -15.92 15.71
CA ARG A 48 5.52 -17.00 15.09
C ARG A 48 4.53 -17.90 14.39
N ARG A 49 4.66 -18.02 13.08
CA ARG A 49 4.13 -19.19 12.40
C ARG A 49 4.82 -20.40 13.00
N GLU A 50 4.05 -21.27 13.64
CA GLU A 50 4.45 -22.66 13.69
C GLU A 50 4.71 -23.06 12.23
N THR A 51 5.86 -23.70 12.00
CA THR A 51 6.18 -24.28 10.70
C THR A 51 4.96 -25.01 10.12
N PRO A 52 4.82 -25.15 8.78
CA PRO A 52 3.61 -25.67 8.12
C PRO A 52 3.27 -27.14 8.44
N THR A 53 3.72 -27.69 9.55
CA THR A 53 3.49 -29.05 10.02
C THR A 53 2.24 -29.18 10.90
N GLY A 54 1.56 -28.08 11.28
CA GLY A 54 0.55 -28.09 12.36
C GLY A 54 -0.84 -27.51 12.05
N ARG A 55 -1.10 -27.00 10.86
CA ARG A 55 -2.46 -26.72 10.37
C ARG A 55 -2.60 -27.34 8.99
N GLU A 56 -3.82 -27.57 8.54
CA GLU A 56 -4.20 -27.97 7.16
C GLU A 56 -3.60 -26.98 6.15
N SER A 57 -2.28 -27.08 5.98
CA SER A 57 -1.45 -26.10 5.30
C SER A 57 -1.67 -26.32 3.83
N LEU A 58 -1.95 -25.25 3.10
CA LEU A 58 -1.86 -25.21 1.63
C LEU A 58 -0.76 -26.16 1.17
N PRO A 59 -1.06 -27.13 0.27
CA PRO A 59 -0.15 -28.19 -0.07
C PRO A 59 1.01 -27.63 -0.91
N LEU A 60 1.96 -26.97 -0.24
CA LEU A 60 3.17 -26.48 -0.88
C LEU A 60 4.02 -27.67 -1.32
N THR A 61 4.44 -27.63 -2.59
CA THR A 61 5.44 -28.55 -3.14
C THR A 61 6.78 -28.38 -2.41
N ALA A 62 7.67 -29.37 -2.56
CA ALA A 62 9.02 -29.26 -2.00
C ALA A 62 9.77 -28.02 -2.50
N GLU A 63 9.61 -27.68 -3.78
CA GLU A 63 10.20 -26.50 -4.40
C GLU A 63 9.67 -25.20 -3.79
N GLN A 64 8.34 -25.06 -3.68
CA GLN A 64 7.73 -23.88 -3.05
C GLN A 64 8.14 -23.73 -1.58
N ARG A 65 8.28 -24.84 -0.85
CA ARG A 65 8.80 -24.81 0.55
C ARG A 65 10.24 -24.32 0.59
N THR A 66 11.07 -24.70 -0.37
CA THR A 66 12.45 -24.22 -0.47
C THR A 66 12.48 -22.73 -0.78
N GLN A 67 11.74 -22.27 -1.78
CA GLN A 67 11.63 -20.85 -2.13
C GLN A 67 11.16 -19.99 -0.94
N LEU A 68 10.10 -20.43 -0.25
CA LEU A 68 9.60 -19.75 0.94
C LEU A 68 10.65 -19.68 2.05
N LYS A 69 11.34 -20.80 2.32
CA LYS A 69 12.42 -20.84 3.32
C LYS A 69 13.58 -19.93 2.96
N GLU A 70 13.99 -19.89 1.70
CA GLU A 70 15.06 -19.02 1.20
C GLU A 70 14.69 -17.55 1.36
N ALA A 71 13.48 -17.16 0.94
CA ALA A 71 12.97 -15.80 1.09
C ALA A 71 12.89 -15.38 2.57
N MET A 72 12.40 -16.26 3.45
CA MET A 72 12.38 -16.03 4.90
C MET A 72 13.79 -15.97 5.51
N SER A 73 14.73 -16.78 5.02
CA SER A 73 16.12 -16.78 5.51
C SER A 73 16.87 -15.47 5.21
N GLY A 74 16.39 -14.69 4.23
CA GLY A 74 16.84 -13.32 3.99
C GLY A 74 16.73 -12.41 5.22
N GLN A 75 15.86 -12.73 6.19
CA GLN A 75 15.78 -12.03 7.49
C GLN A 75 17.03 -12.18 8.36
N MET A 76 17.79 -13.27 8.23
CA MET A 76 18.94 -13.53 9.12
C MET A 76 20.20 -12.73 8.77
N LYS A 77 20.16 -11.88 7.74
CA LYS A 77 21.30 -11.04 7.31
C LYS A 77 21.22 -9.58 7.76
N PHE A 78 20.32 -9.22 8.67
CA PHE A 78 20.23 -7.86 9.20
C PHE A 78 21.03 -7.68 10.49
N ALA A 79 22.01 -6.77 10.46
CA ALA A 79 23.01 -6.50 11.50
C ALA A 79 22.46 -6.13 12.91
N HIS A 80 21.15 -5.89 13.04
CA HIS A 80 20.54 -5.42 14.29
C HIS A 80 20.17 -6.53 15.27
N GLY A 81 20.02 -7.78 14.82
CA GLY A 81 19.77 -8.92 15.72
C GLY A 81 20.94 -9.17 16.67
N ASP A 82 22.17 -9.01 16.15
CA ASP A 82 23.39 -9.14 16.93
C ASP A 82 23.54 -8.03 17.98
N ILE A 83 23.04 -6.82 17.69
CA ILE A 83 23.08 -5.68 18.62
C ILE A 83 22.17 -5.91 19.83
N ALA A 84 20.92 -6.36 19.60
CA ALA A 84 20.00 -6.68 20.69
C ALA A 84 20.47 -7.89 21.51
N LYS A 85 21.04 -8.90 20.84
CA LYS A 85 21.62 -10.10 21.48
C LYS A 85 22.85 -9.76 22.32
N LEU A 86 23.72 -8.88 21.83
CA LEU A 86 24.87 -8.39 22.57
C LEU A 86 24.45 -7.60 23.82
N ALA A 87 23.43 -6.74 23.71
CA ALA A 87 22.89 -6.00 24.85
C ALA A 87 22.28 -6.94 25.92
N LEU A 88 21.55 -7.97 25.49
CA LEU A 88 21.02 -9.00 26.39
C LEU A 88 22.13 -9.76 27.13
N ASN A 89 23.19 -10.14 26.42
CA ASN A 89 24.32 -10.85 27.02
C ASN A 89 25.02 -9.98 28.07
N LYS A 90 25.25 -8.70 27.79
CA LYS A 90 25.80 -7.75 28.77
C LYS A 90 24.94 -7.62 30.02
N LEU A 91 23.62 -7.53 29.86
CA LEU A 91 22.68 -7.50 30.99
C LEU A 91 22.73 -8.78 31.82
N ARG A 92 22.84 -9.95 31.19
CA ARG A 92 22.97 -11.25 31.88
C ARG A 92 24.28 -11.34 32.66
N GLU A 93 25.39 -11.00 32.03
CA GLU A 93 26.70 -10.99 32.70
C GLU A 93 26.73 -10.05 33.90
N ALA A 94 26.13 -8.86 33.80
CA ALA A 94 26.06 -7.93 34.92
C ALA A 94 25.27 -8.49 36.11
N ARG A 95 24.15 -9.19 35.85
CA ARG A 95 23.37 -9.88 36.88
C ARG A 95 24.14 -11.04 37.52
N GLU A 96 24.85 -11.82 36.71
CA GLU A 96 25.64 -12.96 37.19
C GLU A 96 26.85 -12.52 38.02
N LYS A 97 27.45 -11.37 37.69
CA LYS A 97 28.57 -10.77 38.44
C LYS A 97 28.15 -10.01 39.69
N GLY A 98 26.84 -9.85 39.94
CA GLY A 98 26.32 -9.10 41.08
C GLY A 98 26.64 -7.60 40.99
N GLU A 99 26.62 -7.04 39.78
CA GLU A 99 26.78 -5.59 39.58
C GLU A 99 25.69 -4.81 40.31
N ASN A 100 25.96 -3.53 40.59
CA ASN A 100 25.00 -2.69 41.31
C ASN A 100 23.69 -2.45 40.52
N GLU A 101 22.62 -2.14 41.24
CA GLU A 101 21.27 -2.01 40.70
C GLU A 101 21.15 -0.89 39.64
N GLN A 102 21.93 0.18 39.76
CA GLN A 102 21.96 1.27 38.78
C GLN A 102 22.51 0.81 37.43
N THR A 103 23.61 0.04 37.44
CA THR A 103 24.20 -0.57 36.24
C THR A 103 23.23 -1.56 35.59
N ILE A 104 22.55 -2.39 36.39
CA ILE A 104 21.56 -3.35 35.89
C ILE A 104 20.38 -2.64 35.23
N ASN A 105 19.86 -1.57 35.84
CA ASN A 105 18.74 -0.80 35.30
C ASN A 105 19.12 -0.11 33.98
N GLN A 106 20.30 0.50 33.92
CA GLN A 106 20.75 1.17 32.69
C GLN A 106 20.99 0.19 31.53
N LEU A 107 21.53 -1.01 31.82
CA LEU A 107 21.67 -2.08 30.82
C LEU A 107 20.30 -2.66 30.41
N ALA A 108 19.32 -2.67 31.32
CA ALA A 108 17.95 -3.08 31.00
C ALA A 108 17.27 -2.08 30.06
N GLU A 109 17.42 -0.78 30.30
CA GLU A 109 16.92 0.28 29.40
C GLU A 109 17.63 0.24 28.04
N ASP A 110 18.96 0.07 28.00
CA ASP A 110 19.70 -0.06 26.75
C ASP A 110 19.29 -1.33 25.97
N TYR A 111 19.11 -2.45 26.68
CA TYR A 111 18.57 -3.66 26.09
C TYR A 111 17.16 -3.41 25.53
N GLU A 112 16.24 -2.85 26.31
CA GLU A 112 14.88 -2.58 25.84
C GLU A 112 14.85 -1.58 24.67
N LYS A 113 15.71 -0.56 24.67
CA LYS A 113 15.85 0.37 23.54
C LYS A 113 16.36 -0.33 22.28
N LYS A 114 17.43 -1.12 22.38
CA LYS A 114 18.00 -1.88 21.24
C LYS A 114 17.08 -2.99 20.76
N ARG A 115 16.40 -3.65 21.69
CA ARG A 115 15.37 -4.65 21.46
C ARG A 115 14.20 -4.00 20.72
N THR A 116 13.77 -2.82 21.15
CA THR A 116 12.71 -2.03 20.50
C THR A 116 13.15 -1.63 19.10
N ILE A 117 14.34 -1.07 18.88
CA ILE A 117 14.87 -0.76 17.54
C ILE A 117 14.95 -2.02 16.66
N TYR A 118 15.44 -3.14 17.21
CA TYR A 118 15.50 -4.41 16.49
C TYR A 118 14.10 -4.87 16.09
N TYR A 119 13.13 -4.77 17.00
CA TYR A 119 11.76 -5.14 16.70
C TYR A 119 11.10 -4.14 15.76
N GLU A 120 11.16 -2.83 15.95
CA GLU A 120 10.67 -1.79 15.03
C GLU A 120 11.19 -1.98 13.60
N ARG A 121 12.47 -2.29 13.45
CA ARG A 121 13.10 -2.48 12.13
C ARG A 121 12.91 -3.86 11.53
N ASN A 122 12.48 -4.85 12.31
CA ASN A 122 12.24 -6.23 11.86
C ASN A 122 10.84 -6.72 12.23
N PHE A 123 9.89 -5.83 12.51
CA PHE A 123 8.53 -6.24 12.75
C PHE A 123 8.02 -6.76 11.42
N PRO A 124 7.41 -7.95 11.40
CA PRO A 124 6.68 -8.34 10.22
C PRO A 124 5.70 -7.23 9.88
N LYS A 125 5.48 -7.02 8.59
CA LYS A 125 4.31 -6.31 8.10
C LYS A 125 3.05 -7.13 8.39
N VAL A 126 1.90 -6.51 8.27
CA VAL A 126 0.63 -7.24 8.35
C VAL A 126 0.17 -7.61 6.94
N GLY A 127 -0.24 -8.86 6.76
CA GLY A 127 -1.00 -9.32 5.60
C GLY A 127 -2.42 -9.70 6.00
N LEU A 128 -3.36 -9.54 5.07
CA LEU A 128 -4.76 -9.95 5.26
C LEU A 128 -5.02 -11.37 4.72
N GLU A 129 -6.00 -12.04 5.31
CA GLU A 129 -6.55 -13.35 4.91
C GLU A 129 -8.06 -13.36 5.10
N ASN A 130 -8.75 -14.28 4.41
CA ASN A 130 -10.19 -14.55 4.58
C ASN A 130 -11.07 -13.29 4.59
N ILE A 131 -10.72 -12.32 3.74
CA ILE A 131 -11.42 -11.03 3.63
C ILE A 131 -12.84 -11.30 3.13
N ARG A 132 -13.82 -10.71 3.82
CA ARG A 132 -15.23 -10.80 3.46
C ARG A 132 -15.98 -9.55 3.89
N GLN A 133 -17.09 -9.27 3.21
CA GLN A 133 -17.94 -8.12 3.50
C GLN A 133 -19.26 -8.59 4.11
N GLN A 134 -19.71 -7.92 5.17
CA GLN A 134 -21.06 -8.06 5.73
C GLN A 134 -21.65 -6.66 5.89
N GLY A 135 -22.65 -6.32 5.06
CA GLY A 135 -23.16 -4.95 5.00
C GLY A 135 -22.07 -3.94 4.65
N ASN A 136 -21.85 -2.96 5.52
CA ASN A 136 -20.80 -1.95 5.39
C ASN A 136 -19.55 -2.25 6.27
N THR A 137 -19.36 -3.52 6.64
CA THR A 137 -18.22 -3.96 7.44
C THR A 137 -17.35 -4.92 6.62
N LEU A 138 -16.05 -4.66 6.56
CA LEU A 138 -15.02 -5.58 6.09
C LEU A 138 -14.49 -6.38 7.27
N ILE A 139 -14.68 -7.70 7.21
CA ILE A 139 -14.18 -8.64 8.20
C ILE A 139 -12.93 -9.31 7.62
N VAL A 140 -11.84 -9.25 8.37
CA VAL A 140 -10.53 -9.77 7.94
C VAL A 140 -9.91 -10.69 8.98
N ASP A 141 -9.11 -11.64 8.53
CA ASP A 141 -8.09 -12.28 9.35
C ASP A 141 -6.74 -11.62 9.06
N ILE A 142 -5.82 -11.64 10.03
CA ILE A 142 -4.50 -11.03 9.88
C ILE A 142 -3.37 -12.02 10.12
N LYS A 143 -2.28 -11.87 9.37
CA LYS A 143 -1.04 -12.66 9.49
C LYS A 143 0.20 -11.76 9.53
N PRO A 144 1.28 -12.18 10.22
CA PRO A 144 2.57 -11.54 10.06
C PRO A 144 3.19 -11.93 8.72
N VAL A 145 3.79 -10.97 8.03
CA VAL A 145 4.48 -11.16 6.76
C VAL A 145 5.79 -10.38 6.77
N ASP A 146 6.88 -11.06 6.46
CA ASP A 146 8.20 -10.42 6.49
C ASP A 146 8.46 -9.69 5.16
N PHE A 147 9.01 -8.47 5.23
CA PHE A 147 9.25 -7.66 4.04
C PHE A 147 10.16 -8.35 2.99
N PRO A 148 11.22 -9.09 3.36
CA PRO A 148 11.99 -9.88 2.39
C PRO A 148 11.16 -10.94 1.68
N THR A 149 10.25 -11.61 2.39
CA THR A 149 9.34 -12.61 1.81
C THR A 149 8.40 -11.96 0.80
N TYR A 150 7.81 -10.81 1.14
CA TYR A 150 7.03 -10.01 0.21
C TYR A 150 7.84 -9.60 -1.02
N ALA A 151 8.99 -8.95 -0.84
CA ALA A 151 9.80 -8.43 -1.93
C ALA A 151 10.25 -9.52 -2.92
N GLU A 152 10.40 -10.75 -2.43
CA GLU A 152 10.80 -11.88 -3.27
C GLU A 152 9.61 -12.54 -3.97
N LEU A 153 8.52 -12.80 -3.24
CA LEU A 153 7.46 -13.72 -3.68
C LEU A 153 6.14 -13.02 -4.08
N ALA A 154 5.91 -11.76 -3.75
CA ALA A 154 4.67 -11.05 -4.08
C ALA A 154 4.69 -10.46 -5.51
N LYS A 155 4.79 -11.33 -6.51
CA LYS A 155 4.93 -10.98 -7.93
C LYS A 155 3.98 -11.83 -8.79
N PRO A 156 3.53 -11.35 -9.96
CA PRO A 156 2.63 -12.10 -10.84
C PRO A 156 3.18 -13.45 -11.33
N SER A 157 4.50 -13.65 -11.31
CA SER A 157 5.13 -14.94 -11.64
C SER A 157 5.05 -16.00 -10.53
N SER A 158 4.67 -15.62 -9.32
CA SER A 158 4.57 -16.53 -8.18
C SER A 158 3.25 -17.30 -8.20
N THR A 159 3.23 -18.49 -7.60
CA THR A 159 1.98 -19.25 -7.44
C THR A 159 1.08 -18.62 -6.38
N SER A 160 -0.22 -18.88 -6.50
CA SER A 160 -1.23 -18.35 -5.56
C SER A 160 -0.93 -18.71 -4.10
N GLU A 161 -0.41 -19.93 -3.85
CA GLU A 161 -0.06 -20.37 -2.49
C GLU A 161 1.13 -19.60 -1.92
N LEU A 162 2.13 -19.24 -2.75
CA LEU A 162 3.26 -18.42 -2.31
C LEU A 162 2.85 -16.97 -2.06
N ILE A 163 2.01 -16.43 -2.94
CA ILE A 163 1.43 -15.10 -2.78
C ILE A 163 0.64 -15.02 -1.48
N GLU A 164 -0.16 -16.04 -1.16
CA GLU A 164 -0.89 -16.09 0.11
C GLU A 164 0.03 -15.99 1.32
N PHE A 165 1.29 -16.43 1.23
CA PHE A 165 2.25 -16.28 2.32
C PHE A 165 3.05 -14.97 2.32
N ALA A 166 3.10 -14.29 1.18
CA ALA A 166 3.93 -13.11 0.96
C ALA A 166 3.14 -11.81 0.90
N ASN A 167 1.82 -11.87 0.75
CA ASN A 167 0.96 -10.70 0.56
C ASN A 167 0.94 -9.81 1.81
N ILE A 168 1.45 -8.58 1.70
CA ILE A 168 1.34 -7.56 2.74
C ILE A 168 0.18 -6.63 2.45
N SER A 169 -0.18 -5.84 3.46
CA SER A 169 -1.27 -4.89 3.36
C SER A 169 -0.84 -3.48 3.74
N SER A 170 -1.46 -2.51 3.09
CA SER A 170 -1.13 -1.09 3.15
C SER A 170 -2.38 -0.22 3.23
N THR A 171 -2.13 1.08 3.42
CA THR A 171 -3.09 2.15 3.18
C THR A 171 -2.52 3.12 2.16
N ALA A 172 -3.38 3.63 1.29
CA ALA A 172 -3.12 4.83 0.50
C ALA A 172 -4.22 5.86 0.75
N ILE A 173 -3.84 7.13 0.88
CA ILE A 173 -4.75 8.24 1.15
C ILE A 173 -4.70 9.27 0.01
N LEU A 174 -5.89 9.69 -0.41
CA LEU A 174 -6.09 10.85 -1.25
C LEU A 174 -6.72 11.97 -0.39
N LEU A 175 -6.09 13.13 -0.36
CA LEU A 175 -6.55 14.28 0.41
C LEU A 175 -7.26 15.28 -0.50
N ARG A 176 -8.46 15.69 -0.08
CA ARG A 176 -9.21 16.82 -0.61
C ARG A 176 -9.03 18.02 0.31
N THR A 177 -8.56 19.13 -0.23
CA THR A 177 -8.43 20.41 0.49
C THR A 177 -9.76 21.15 0.58
N ARG A 178 -9.85 22.10 1.51
CA ARG A 178 -11.04 22.93 1.73
C ARG A 178 -11.43 23.75 0.50
N ASP A 179 -10.46 24.17 -0.30
CA ASP A 179 -10.63 24.90 -1.57
C ASP A 179 -10.87 23.98 -2.78
N GLY A 180 -11.15 22.69 -2.55
CA GLY A 180 -11.63 21.78 -3.58
C GLY A 180 -10.53 21.26 -4.51
N LYS A 181 -9.31 21.07 -4.00
CA LYS A 181 -8.20 20.45 -4.71
C LYS A 181 -7.92 19.04 -4.20
N LEU A 182 -7.40 18.17 -5.06
CA LEU A 182 -6.82 16.88 -4.69
C LEU A 182 -5.31 16.98 -4.74
N ILE A 183 -4.66 16.42 -3.73
CA ILE A 183 -3.20 16.40 -3.64
C ILE A 183 -2.66 15.13 -4.30
N ILE A 184 -1.83 15.32 -5.32
CA ILE A 184 -1.09 14.29 -6.03
C ILE A 184 0.39 14.52 -5.73
N GLN A 185 1.09 13.45 -5.31
CA GLN A 185 2.54 13.53 -5.22
C GLN A 185 3.17 13.14 -6.55
N HIS A 186 4.10 13.95 -7.05
CA HIS A 186 5.03 13.53 -8.08
C HIS A 186 6.11 12.67 -7.44
N ARG A 187 6.11 11.38 -7.77
CA ARG A 187 7.02 10.41 -7.15
C ARG A 187 8.44 10.66 -7.59
N SER A 188 9.38 10.68 -6.63
CA SER A 188 10.80 10.89 -6.92
C SER A 188 11.32 9.94 -8.01
N PRO A 189 12.12 10.42 -8.98
CA PRO A 189 12.80 9.57 -9.96
C PRO A 189 13.74 8.53 -9.32
N ARG A 190 14.10 8.71 -8.03
CA ARG A 190 14.94 7.77 -7.28
C ARG A 190 14.16 6.57 -6.73
N ASN A 191 12.83 6.55 -6.84
CA ASN A 191 12.03 5.42 -6.41
C ASN A 191 12.38 4.16 -7.21
N LYS A 192 12.54 3.03 -6.51
CA LYS A 192 12.91 1.75 -7.13
C LYS A 192 11.88 1.30 -8.18
N LEU A 193 10.61 1.54 -7.90
CA LEU A 193 9.48 1.24 -8.79
C LEU A 193 8.61 2.49 -8.89
N TYR A 194 8.12 2.74 -10.11
CA TYR A 194 7.26 3.89 -10.41
C TYR A 194 7.89 5.20 -9.93
N GLY A 195 9.09 5.51 -10.43
CA GLY A 195 9.71 6.82 -10.29
C GLY A 195 9.27 7.74 -11.40
N ASP A 196 9.16 9.05 -11.12
CA ASP A 196 8.74 10.08 -12.08
C ASP A 196 7.31 9.89 -12.62
N VAL A 197 6.37 9.52 -11.74
CA VAL A 197 4.96 9.29 -12.08
C VAL A 197 4.01 9.85 -11.01
N PRO A 198 2.70 9.97 -11.26
CA PRO A 198 1.74 10.35 -10.22
C PRO A 198 1.69 9.35 -9.08
N GLY A 199 1.55 9.85 -7.86
CA GLY A 199 1.28 9.12 -6.64
C GLY A 199 0.07 9.69 -5.91
N THR A 200 -0.33 9.02 -4.83
CA THR A 200 -1.36 9.51 -3.91
C THR A 200 -0.80 10.57 -2.97
N SER A 201 -1.64 11.12 -2.11
CA SER A 201 -1.19 12.13 -1.15
C SER A 201 -0.23 11.56 -0.12
N ALA A 202 -0.50 10.33 0.37
CA ALA A 202 0.46 9.53 1.13
C ALA A 202 0.13 8.02 1.00
N ALA A 203 1.08 7.15 1.28
CA ALA A 203 0.84 5.70 1.34
C ALA A 203 1.90 4.96 2.15
N GLY A 204 1.52 3.87 2.82
CA GLY A 204 2.47 3.05 3.58
C GLY A 204 1.92 1.69 4.00
N TYR A 205 2.84 0.77 4.29
CA TYR A 205 2.53 -0.60 4.72
C TYR A 205 2.21 -0.66 6.22
N PHE A 206 1.33 -1.56 6.62
CA PHE A 206 1.06 -1.80 8.03
C PHE A 206 2.25 -2.42 8.75
N ASP A 207 2.70 -1.75 9.81
CA ASP A 207 3.62 -2.33 10.78
C ASP A 207 2.86 -3.22 11.77
N ALA A 208 3.26 -4.47 11.92
CA ALA A 208 2.61 -5.35 12.89
C ALA A 208 2.93 -4.91 14.31
N LYS A 209 1.90 -4.65 15.11
CA LYS A 209 2.03 -4.34 16.53
C LYS A 209 1.73 -5.57 17.38
N PRO A 210 2.45 -5.81 18.48
CA PRO A 210 2.11 -6.89 19.40
C PRO A 210 0.83 -6.55 20.17
N SER A 211 -0.05 -7.55 20.35
CA SER A 211 -1.15 -7.42 21.33
C SER A 211 -0.65 -7.68 22.76
N GLU A 212 -1.50 -7.40 23.75
CA GLU A 212 -1.27 -7.79 25.16
C GLU A 212 -1.04 -9.29 25.33
N LYS A 213 -1.66 -10.11 24.46
CA LYS A 213 -1.46 -11.56 24.47
C LYS A 213 -0.16 -11.90 23.74
N ARG A 214 0.79 -12.46 24.51
CA ARG A 214 2.11 -12.84 24.02
C ARG A 214 2.01 -13.67 22.74
N GLY A 215 2.64 -13.17 21.68
CA GLY A 215 2.73 -13.88 20.41
C GLY A 215 1.49 -13.78 19.54
N ILE A 216 0.56 -12.87 19.82
CA ILE A 216 -0.59 -12.55 18.96
C ILE A 216 -0.44 -11.10 18.47
N LEU A 217 -0.74 -10.85 17.20
CA LEU A 217 -0.74 -9.50 16.63
C LEU A 217 -1.92 -8.67 17.17
N GLN A 218 -1.73 -7.35 17.28
CA GLN A 218 -2.83 -6.42 17.50
C GLN A 218 -3.82 -6.56 16.34
N PRO A 219 -5.13 -6.67 16.62
CA PRO A 219 -6.17 -6.64 15.60
C PRO A 219 -6.07 -5.39 14.71
N ILE A 220 -6.42 -5.53 13.43
CA ILE A 220 -6.72 -4.41 12.55
C ILE A 220 -8.21 -4.11 12.66
N ASP A 221 -8.53 -2.91 13.13
CA ASP A 221 -9.88 -2.35 13.10
C ASP A 221 -9.90 -1.04 12.29
N THR A 222 -11.07 -0.42 12.19
CA THR A 222 -11.24 0.87 11.49
C THR A 222 -10.23 1.92 11.96
N ASN A 223 -9.98 2.01 13.27
CA ASN A 223 -9.07 3.01 13.82
C ASN A 223 -7.62 2.67 13.47
N PHE A 224 -7.22 1.41 13.54
CA PHE A 224 -5.87 1.00 13.11
C PHE A 224 -5.58 1.44 11.67
N VAL A 225 -6.52 1.23 10.75
CA VAL A 225 -6.36 1.62 9.33
C VAL A 225 -6.25 3.15 9.20
N LYS A 226 -7.15 3.90 9.86
CA LYS A 226 -7.13 5.37 9.84
C LYS A 226 -5.88 5.95 10.49
N ASP A 227 -5.44 5.38 11.62
CA ASP A 227 -4.24 5.79 12.36
C ASP A 227 -2.98 5.58 11.52
N ASN A 228 -2.91 4.48 10.77
CA ASN A 228 -1.81 4.24 9.84
C ASN A 228 -1.82 5.30 8.73
N ALA A 229 -2.96 5.57 8.11
CA ALA A 229 -3.06 6.61 7.07
C ALA A 229 -2.66 8.01 7.59
N ILE A 230 -3.05 8.36 8.82
CA ILE A 230 -2.67 9.62 9.46
C ILE A 230 -1.16 9.67 9.75
N LYS A 231 -0.57 8.57 10.22
CA LYS A 231 0.88 8.46 10.42
C LYS A 231 1.63 8.75 9.11
N GLU A 232 1.26 8.08 8.01
CA GLU A 232 1.94 8.27 6.72
C GLU A 232 1.69 9.70 6.17
N ALA A 233 0.47 10.23 6.31
CA ALA A 233 0.17 11.62 5.93
C ALA A 233 0.98 12.64 6.76
N LYS A 234 1.25 12.36 8.03
CA LYS A 234 2.11 13.20 8.87
C LYS A 234 3.56 13.19 8.40
N GLU A 235 4.10 12.00 8.12
CA GLU A 235 5.48 11.84 7.66
C GLU A 235 5.70 12.49 6.28
N GLU A 236 4.72 12.39 5.39
CA GLU A 236 4.81 12.87 4.01
C GLU A 236 4.37 14.32 3.79
N LEU A 237 3.33 14.75 4.51
CA LEU A 237 2.64 16.04 4.29
C LEU A 237 2.60 16.92 5.54
N GLY A 238 3.08 16.43 6.68
CA GLY A 238 3.00 17.12 7.95
C GLY A 238 1.60 17.13 8.57
N ILE A 239 0.60 16.49 7.96
CA ILE A 239 -0.80 16.51 8.41
C ILE A 239 -0.97 15.81 9.76
N ASP A 240 -1.55 16.51 10.71
CA ASP A 240 -1.97 15.96 11.99
C ASP A 240 -3.45 15.57 11.95
N ARG A 241 -3.92 14.81 12.96
CA ARG A 241 -5.32 14.37 13.02
C ARG A 241 -6.29 15.55 13.07
N GLU A 242 -5.90 16.63 13.73
CA GLU A 242 -6.72 17.83 13.93
C GLU A 242 -6.93 18.62 12.63
N ASP A 243 -6.06 18.43 11.63
CA ASP A 243 -6.21 19.07 10.32
C ASP A 243 -7.26 18.37 9.45
N LEU A 244 -7.64 17.13 9.79
CA LEU A 244 -8.60 16.31 9.04
C LEU A 244 -10.01 16.54 9.57
N LEU A 245 -10.90 17.00 8.68
CA LEU A 245 -12.34 17.09 8.96
C LEU A 245 -13.01 15.72 8.87
N ASP A 246 -12.51 14.87 7.98
CA ASP A 246 -13.04 13.54 7.73
C ASP A 246 -11.96 12.63 7.12
N LEU A 247 -12.06 11.33 7.41
CA LEU A 247 -11.22 10.29 6.82
C LEU A 247 -12.03 9.00 6.72
N ARG A 248 -12.27 8.54 5.49
CA ARG A 248 -13.13 7.39 5.20
C ARG A 248 -12.39 6.31 4.44
N ILE A 249 -12.70 5.05 4.75
CA ILE A 249 -12.19 3.89 4.03
C ILE A 249 -13.15 3.60 2.88
N LEU A 250 -12.74 3.92 1.66
CA LEU A 250 -13.57 3.72 0.48
C LEU A 250 -13.65 2.26 0.06
N GLY A 251 -12.58 1.49 0.29
CA GLY A 251 -12.52 0.12 -0.19
C GLY A 251 -11.18 -0.56 0.04
N LEU A 252 -11.06 -1.73 -0.57
CA LEU A 252 -9.85 -2.52 -0.61
C LEU A 252 -9.53 -2.88 -2.06
N ALA A 253 -8.35 -2.47 -2.51
CA ALA A 253 -7.82 -2.80 -3.83
C ALA A 253 -6.74 -3.88 -3.73
N ARG A 254 -6.51 -4.56 -4.85
CA ARG A 254 -5.41 -5.50 -5.01
C ARG A 254 -4.55 -5.13 -6.21
N ASP A 255 -3.27 -4.93 -5.96
CA ASP A 255 -2.27 -4.76 -7.02
C ASP A 255 -1.96 -6.13 -7.65
N LYS A 256 -1.89 -6.23 -8.99
CA LYS A 256 -1.54 -7.50 -9.69
C LYS A 256 -0.08 -7.54 -10.16
N LEU A 257 0.67 -6.46 -10.02
CA LEU A 257 2.07 -6.33 -10.42
C LEU A 257 3.02 -6.44 -9.21
N GLN A 258 2.69 -5.78 -8.10
CA GLN A 258 3.42 -5.89 -6.84
C GLN A 258 2.46 -6.30 -5.72
N ILE A 259 2.07 -7.57 -5.72
CA ILE A 259 0.82 -8.04 -5.11
C ILE A 259 0.74 -7.70 -3.62
N ASN A 260 -0.08 -6.70 -3.30
CA ASN A 260 -0.46 -6.27 -1.96
C ASN A 260 -1.96 -5.96 -1.91
N ASP A 261 -2.55 -6.06 -0.72
CA ASP A 261 -3.90 -5.57 -0.45
C ASP A 261 -3.82 -4.14 0.10
N GLU A 262 -4.47 -3.18 -0.53
CA GLU A 262 -4.38 -1.77 -0.16
C GLU A 262 -5.74 -1.20 0.23
N PHE A 263 -5.86 -0.74 1.47
CA PHE A 263 -6.99 0.07 1.89
C PHE A 263 -6.92 1.43 1.21
N MET A 264 -8.01 1.79 0.54
CA MET A 264 -8.15 3.05 -0.17
C MET A 264 -8.88 4.05 0.71
N LEU A 265 -8.24 5.18 1.06
CA LEU A 265 -8.83 6.20 1.92
C LEU A 265 -8.98 7.55 1.20
N LEU A 266 -10.08 8.23 1.49
CA LEU A 266 -10.31 9.62 1.11
C LEU A 266 -10.41 10.45 2.39
N GLY A 267 -9.52 11.43 2.51
CA GLY A 267 -9.54 12.41 3.59
C GLY A 267 -9.99 13.77 3.10
N THR A 268 -10.72 14.52 3.92
CA THR A 268 -10.97 15.95 3.71
C THR A 268 -10.23 16.73 4.80
N THR A 269 -9.40 17.70 4.40
CA THR A 269 -8.70 18.58 5.35
C THR A 269 -9.39 19.94 5.48
N SER A 270 -9.22 20.56 6.64
CA SER A 270 -9.64 21.94 6.90
C SER A 270 -8.73 22.99 6.23
N LEU A 271 -7.56 22.57 5.75
CA LEU A 271 -6.56 23.40 5.10
C LEU A 271 -6.89 23.61 3.61
N SER A 272 -6.55 24.80 3.11
CA SER A 272 -6.41 25.08 1.67
C SER A 272 -5.14 24.41 1.11
N PHE A 273 -5.01 24.41 -0.22
CA PHE A 273 -3.80 23.89 -0.87
C PHE A 273 -2.53 24.60 -0.40
N ASP A 274 -2.53 25.94 -0.36
CA ASP A 274 -1.34 26.72 0.01
C ASP A 274 -0.92 26.49 1.47
N GLU A 275 -1.89 26.41 2.40
CA GLU A 275 -1.63 26.09 3.81
C GLU A 275 -1.04 24.67 3.96
N LEU A 276 -1.58 23.70 3.23
CA LEU A 276 -1.07 22.33 3.24
C LEU A 276 0.34 22.24 2.66
N LYS A 277 0.61 22.99 1.60
CA LYS A 277 1.92 23.04 0.96
C LYS A 277 3.00 23.60 1.89
N GLU A 278 2.70 24.66 2.64
CA GLU A 278 3.59 25.21 3.66
C GLU A 278 3.88 24.18 4.77
N LYS A 279 2.84 23.46 5.21
CA LYS A 279 2.98 22.40 6.22
C LYS A 279 3.83 21.23 5.70
N ALA A 280 3.61 20.82 4.45
CA ALA A 280 4.35 19.74 3.80
C ALA A 280 5.83 20.06 3.59
N GLN A 281 6.21 21.32 3.38
CA GLN A 281 7.62 21.72 3.25
C GLN A 281 8.43 21.37 4.51
N ASN A 282 7.79 21.39 5.68
CA ASN A 282 8.40 21.10 6.97
C ASN A 282 8.24 19.63 7.41
N ALA A 283 7.64 18.78 6.58
CA ALA A 283 7.43 17.37 6.89
C ALA A 283 8.75 16.57 6.92
N GLU A 284 8.77 15.46 7.66
CA GLU A 284 9.98 14.64 7.89
C GLU A 284 10.64 14.20 6.58
N THR A 285 9.83 13.83 5.59
CA THR A 285 10.32 13.36 4.29
C THR A 285 10.80 14.49 3.36
N ASN A 286 10.43 15.75 3.62
CA ASN A 286 10.64 16.87 2.71
C ASN A 286 11.70 17.87 3.21
N ILE A 287 12.03 17.89 4.50
CA ILE A 287 12.97 18.85 5.11
C ILE A 287 14.39 18.83 4.50
N LYS A 288 14.73 17.78 3.75
CA LYS A 288 16.03 17.61 3.08
C LYS A 288 16.01 17.94 1.59
N LEU A 289 14.84 18.23 1.03
CA LEU A 289 14.69 18.59 -0.38
C LEU A 289 15.04 20.06 -0.57
N SER A 290 15.59 20.38 -1.73
CA SER A 290 15.62 21.77 -2.19
C SER A 290 14.20 22.27 -2.47
N ASP A 291 14.01 23.59 -2.50
CA ASP A 291 12.71 24.18 -2.81
C ASP A 291 12.20 23.68 -4.18
N GLU A 292 13.04 23.68 -5.21
CA GLU A 292 12.69 23.20 -6.55
C GLU A 292 12.20 21.74 -6.53
N GLU A 293 12.95 20.84 -5.88
CA GLU A 293 12.57 19.43 -5.73
C GLU A 293 11.24 19.26 -4.97
N PHE A 294 10.98 20.11 -3.97
CA PHE A 294 9.72 20.09 -3.22
C PHE A 294 8.53 20.58 -4.07
N TYR A 295 8.70 21.67 -4.80
CA TYR A 295 7.64 22.25 -5.64
C TYR A 295 7.24 21.33 -6.78
N GLU A 296 8.18 20.59 -7.36
CA GLU A 296 7.89 19.55 -8.36
C GLU A 296 7.14 18.37 -7.74
N LYS A 297 7.50 17.99 -6.49
CA LYS A 297 6.86 16.89 -5.77
C LYS A 297 5.36 17.12 -5.50
N PHE A 298 4.90 18.37 -5.40
CA PHE A 298 3.57 18.71 -4.88
C PHE A 298 2.65 19.26 -5.97
N VAL A 299 1.75 18.42 -6.48
CA VAL A 299 0.85 18.76 -7.58
C VAL A 299 -0.61 18.72 -7.10
N ASP A 300 -1.42 19.70 -7.49
CA ASP A 300 -2.85 19.67 -7.26
C ASP A 300 -3.66 19.54 -8.55
N ILE A 301 -4.81 18.90 -8.46
CA ILE A 301 -5.82 18.90 -9.53
C ILE A 301 -7.20 19.24 -8.93
N PRO A 302 -8.19 19.66 -9.74
CA PRO A 302 -9.54 19.85 -9.22
C PRO A 302 -10.11 18.59 -8.56
N ALA A 303 -10.74 18.72 -7.39
CA ALA A 303 -11.37 17.62 -6.68
C ALA A 303 -12.74 17.25 -7.26
N THR A 304 -12.73 16.76 -8.50
CA THR A 304 -13.93 16.41 -9.25
C THR A 304 -13.81 15.02 -9.89
N PRO A 305 -14.93 14.31 -10.10
CA PRO A 305 -14.93 13.06 -10.86
C PRO A 305 -14.34 13.22 -12.26
N ASP A 306 -14.58 14.34 -12.94
CA ASP A 306 -14.08 14.54 -14.30
C ASP A 306 -12.55 14.69 -14.33
N ALA A 307 -11.97 15.43 -13.38
CA ALA A 307 -10.51 15.54 -13.27
C ALA A 307 -9.86 14.19 -12.96
N ILE A 308 -10.47 13.39 -12.06
CA ILE A 308 -10.05 12.01 -11.79
C ILE A 308 -10.13 11.16 -13.05
N ALA A 309 -11.23 11.25 -13.79
CA ALA A 309 -11.43 10.50 -15.03
C ALA A 309 -10.35 10.85 -16.06
N VAL A 310 -10.06 12.13 -16.26
CA VAL A 310 -8.99 12.60 -17.15
C VAL A 310 -7.63 12.05 -16.71
N LEU A 311 -7.31 12.12 -15.41
CA LEU A 311 -6.06 11.60 -14.85
C LEU A 311 -5.87 10.12 -15.17
N VAL A 312 -6.89 9.27 -14.91
CA VAL A 312 -6.72 7.81 -15.05
C VAL A 312 -6.94 7.30 -16.49
N THR A 313 -7.59 8.07 -17.36
CA THR A 313 -7.93 7.63 -18.74
C THR A 313 -7.17 8.34 -19.86
N GLN A 314 -6.55 9.50 -19.61
CA GLN A 314 -5.93 10.31 -20.67
C GLN A 314 -4.45 10.62 -20.45
N VAL A 315 -3.97 10.65 -19.19
CA VAL A 315 -2.55 10.85 -18.89
C VAL A 315 -1.76 9.60 -19.31
N LYS A 316 -0.71 9.79 -20.11
CA LYS A 316 0.15 8.73 -20.64
C LYS A 316 1.37 8.42 -19.78
N CYS A 317 1.45 9.06 -18.62
CA CYS A 317 2.36 8.72 -17.53
C CYS A 317 1.70 7.64 -16.65
N PRO A 318 2.32 6.46 -16.45
CA PRO A 318 1.69 5.33 -15.78
C PRO A 318 1.57 5.54 -14.27
N ILE A 319 0.36 5.39 -13.74
CA ILE A 319 0.09 5.47 -12.30
C ILE A 319 0.23 4.07 -11.68
N PRO A 320 0.84 3.92 -10.48
CA PRO A 320 0.87 2.66 -9.77
C PRO A 320 -0.53 2.04 -9.60
N PRO A 321 -0.72 0.72 -9.82
CA PRO A 321 -2.04 0.12 -9.97
C PRO A 321 -2.99 0.36 -8.80
N SER A 322 -2.53 0.16 -7.57
CA SER A 322 -3.35 0.37 -6.36
C SER A 322 -3.74 1.84 -6.16
N LEU A 323 -2.89 2.78 -6.60
CA LEU A 323 -3.15 4.21 -6.54
C LEU A 323 -4.17 4.64 -7.61
N THR A 324 -4.11 4.05 -8.82
CA THR A 324 -5.17 4.19 -9.82
C THR A 324 -6.52 3.73 -9.27
N ALA A 325 -6.52 2.60 -8.54
CA ALA A 325 -7.71 2.11 -7.87
C ALA A 325 -8.26 3.12 -6.86
N LEU A 326 -7.39 3.76 -6.06
CA LEU A 326 -7.79 4.81 -5.11
C LEU A 326 -8.43 6.02 -5.82
N PHE A 327 -7.83 6.51 -6.91
CA PHE A 327 -8.41 7.61 -7.67
C PHE A 327 -9.81 7.26 -8.18
N ILE A 328 -9.99 6.06 -8.75
CA ILE A 328 -11.29 5.59 -9.22
C ILE A 328 -12.29 5.46 -8.08
N ALA A 329 -11.90 4.87 -6.95
CA ALA A 329 -12.76 4.75 -5.78
C ALA A 329 -13.21 6.12 -5.26
N ALA A 330 -12.29 7.10 -5.21
CA ALA A 330 -12.61 8.48 -4.84
C ALA A 330 -13.59 9.12 -5.82
N GLY A 331 -13.40 8.94 -7.12
CA GLY A 331 -14.33 9.43 -8.14
C GLY A 331 -15.73 8.82 -8.01
N ILE A 332 -15.82 7.50 -7.78
CA ILE A 332 -17.11 6.82 -7.53
C ILE A 332 -17.77 7.39 -6.26
N SER A 333 -17.02 7.58 -5.19
CA SER A 333 -17.54 8.19 -3.94
C SER A 333 -18.09 9.59 -4.20
N MET A 334 -17.35 10.44 -4.91
CA MET A 334 -17.77 11.81 -5.23
C MET A 334 -19.02 11.85 -6.11
N VAL A 335 -19.14 10.96 -7.10
CA VAL A 335 -20.36 10.84 -7.91
C VAL A 335 -21.53 10.34 -7.05
N SER A 336 -21.30 9.34 -6.20
CA SER A 336 -22.33 8.80 -5.31
C SER A 336 -22.89 9.86 -4.36
N GLU A 337 -22.00 10.67 -3.76
CA GLU A 337 -22.37 11.78 -2.87
C GLU A 337 -23.17 12.88 -3.59
N GLY A 338 -22.79 13.23 -4.84
CA GLY A 338 -23.41 14.34 -5.57
C GLY A 338 -24.62 13.97 -6.41
N LYS A 339 -24.67 12.75 -6.94
CA LYS A 339 -25.66 12.30 -7.95
C LYS A 339 -26.33 10.97 -7.61
N GLY A 340 -25.90 10.29 -6.54
CA GLY A 340 -26.46 9.01 -6.12
C GLY A 340 -25.79 7.77 -6.74
N LEU A 341 -26.16 6.61 -6.21
CA LEU A 341 -25.52 5.32 -6.49
C LEU A 341 -25.70 4.84 -7.94
N GLU A 342 -26.82 5.14 -8.58
CA GLU A 342 -27.08 4.76 -9.97
C GLU A 342 -26.07 5.41 -10.92
N GLU A 343 -25.87 6.72 -10.74
CA GLU A 343 -24.94 7.51 -11.55
C GLU A 343 -23.48 7.16 -11.26
N ALA A 344 -23.18 6.83 -10.00
CA ALA A 344 -21.87 6.31 -9.62
C ALA A 344 -21.56 4.97 -10.34
N ASN A 345 -22.55 4.09 -10.46
CA ASN A 345 -22.41 2.82 -11.19
C ASN A 345 -22.29 3.01 -12.70
N ALA A 346 -23.02 3.97 -13.28
CA ALA A 346 -22.88 4.33 -14.69
C ALA A 346 -21.47 4.88 -14.99
N TRP A 347 -20.99 5.80 -14.16
CA TRP A 347 -19.64 6.37 -14.24
C TRP A 347 -18.56 5.29 -14.08
N LYS A 348 -18.72 4.37 -13.12
CA LYS A 348 -17.83 3.22 -12.90
C LYS A 348 -17.67 2.38 -14.17
N ARG A 349 -18.77 2.03 -14.84
CA ARG A 349 -18.76 1.23 -16.08
C ARG A 349 -18.06 1.95 -17.22
N GLN A 350 -18.31 3.24 -17.38
CA GLN A 350 -17.69 4.06 -18.43
C GLN A 350 -16.16 4.10 -18.26
N ILE A 351 -15.68 4.29 -17.03
CA ILE A 351 -14.25 4.45 -16.78
C ILE A 351 -13.48 3.13 -16.84
N GLN A 352 -14.11 2.00 -16.49
CA GLN A 352 -13.42 0.72 -16.51
C GLN A 352 -12.77 0.39 -17.86
N GLU A 353 -13.51 0.56 -18.94
CA GLU A 353 -12.98 0.29 -20.28
C GLU A 353 -11.97 1.37 -20.72
N ALA A 354 -12.23 2.62 -20.37
CA ALA A 354 -11.33 3.73 -20.69
C ALA A 354 -9.97 3.61 -20.00
N VAL A 355 -9.92 3.15 -18.74
CA VAL A 355 -8.67 2.88 -18.00
C VAL A 355 -7.88 1.76 -18.67
N ARG A 356 -8.52 0.65 -19.00
CA ARG A 356 -7.86 -0.48 -19.70
C ARG A 356 -7.27 -0.03 -21.03
N LYS A 357 -8.06 0.71 -21.81
CA LYS A 357 -7.62 1.28 -23.08
C LYS A 357 -6.42 2.21 -22.90
N ASN A 358 -6.42 3.06 -21.86
CA ASN A 358 -5.29 3.95 -21.58
C ASN A 358 -4.00 3.16 -21.31
N TYR A 359 -4.03 2.12 -20.48
CA TYR A 359 -2.87 1.27 -20.23
C TYR A 359 -2.40 0.51 -21.48
N GLN A 360 -3.33 0.08 -22.34
CA GLN A 360 -2.98 -0.51 -23.64
C GLN A 360 -2.25 0.49 -24.54
N GLU A 361 -2.73 1.74 -24.61
CA GLU A 361 -2.09 2.80 -25.39
C GLU A 361 -0.69 3.15 -24.85
N ILE A 362 -0.53 3.22 -23.52
CA ILE A 362 0.79 3.40 -22.87
C ILE A 362 1.73 2.26 -23.27
N ASN A 363 1.26 1.01 -23.20
CA ASN A 363 2.07 -0.14 -23.58
C ASN A 363 2.48 -0.12 -25.07
N GLN A 364 1.58 0.33 -25.96
CA GLN A 364 1.88 0.51 -27.37
C GLN A 364 2.91 1.62 -27.62
N MET A 365 2.89 2.70 -26.83
CA MET A 365 3.91 3.76 -26.92
C MET A 365 5.30 3.22 -26.54
N VAL A 366 5.39 2.44 -25.46
CA VAL A 366 6.64 1.77 -25.04
C VAL A 366 7.13 0.79 -26.11
N GLU A 367 6.23 -0.01 -26.68
CA GLU A 367 6.58 -0.96 -27.74
C GLU A 367 7.16 -0.24 -28.97
N ARG A 368 6.50 0.83 -29.44
CA ARG A 368 7.02 1.65 -30.55
C ARG A 368 8.38 2.26 -30.25
N TYR A 369 8.60 2.72 -29.01
CA TYR A 369 9.88 3.26 -28.59
C TYR A 369 11.00 2.23 -28.75
N TYR A 370 10.83 1.01 -28.22
CA TYR A 370 11.85 -0.05 -28.34
C TYR A 370 11.99 -0.61 -29.75
N GLN A 371 10.95 -0.56 -30.59
CA GLN A 371 11.08 -0.87 -32.02
C GLN A 371 11.99 0.14 -32.74
N SER A 372 11.93 1.42 -32.35
CA SER A 372 12.80 2.48 -32.90
C SER A 372 14.17 2.59 -32.23
N HIS A 373 14.32 2.07 -31.01
CA HIS A 373 15.56 2.10 -30.20
C HIS A 373 15.88 0.70 -29.63
N PRO A 374 16.13 -0.31 -30.49
CA PRO A 374 16.36 -1.68 -30.04
C PRO A 374 17.62 -1.85 -29.17
N GLU A 375 18.59 -0.94 -29.29
CA GLU A 375 19.79 -0.88 -28.44
C GLU A 375 19.47 -0.70 -26.96
N GLU A 376 18.40 0.03 -26.64
CA GLU A 376 18.00 0.30 -25.25
C GLU A 376 17.57 -0.97 -24.51
N LEU A 377 17.03 -1.98 -25.22
CA LEU A 377 16.66 -3.27 -24.61
C LEU A 377 17.87 -4.00 -24.01
N ASN A 378 19.06 -3.77 -24.56
CA ASN A 378 20.31 -4.35 -24.07
C ASN A 378 21.00 -3.48 -23.00
N ASN A 379 20.56 -2.23 -22.86
CA ASN A 379 21.07 -1.29 -21.87
C ASN A 379 20.34 -1.49 -20.53
N ILE A 380 20.81 -2.49 -19.77
CA ILE A 380 20.25 -2.89 -18.47
C ILE A 380 21.21 -2.44 -17.36
N PRO A 381 20.88 -1.37 -16.59
CA PRO A 381 21.68 -0.94 -15.47
C PRO A 381 21.79 -2.04 -14.39
N LYS A 382 22.93 -2.06 -13.68
CA LYS A 382 23.18 -3.04 -12.62
C LYS A 382 22.06 -2.99 -11.57
N GLY A 383 21.42 -4.13 -11.35
CA GLY A 383 20.37 -4.29 -10.34
C GLY A 383 18.95 -3.93 -10.80
N LYS A 384 18.75 -3.54 -12.07
CA LYS A 384 17.43 -3.42 -12.68
C LYS A 384 17.01 -4.72 -13.38
N PRO A 385 15.70 -5.01 -13.50
CA PRO A 385 15.20 -6.15 -14.27
C PRO A 385 15.41 -5.92 -15.78
N VAL A 386 15.33 -7.00 -16.55
CA VAL A 386 15.33 -6.93 -18.03
C VAL A 386 14.18 -6.05 -18.49
N ARG A 387 14.44 -5.16 -19.46
CA ARG A 387 13.41 -4.32 -20.07
C ARG A 387 12.39 -5.17 -20.81
N LYS A 388 11.12 -4.83 -20.70
CA LYS A 388 10.05 -5.46 -21.46
C LYS A 388 9.94 -4.79 -22.82
N SER A 389 10.07 -5.57 -23.89
CA SER A 389 9.84 -5.06 -25.26
C SER A 389 8.38 -4.70 -25.52
N HIS A 390 7.46 -5.21 -24.70
CA HIS A 390 6.02 -4.98 -24.81
C HIS A 390 5.49 -4.55 -23.45
N GLY A 391 5.15 -3.27 -23.33
CA GLY A 391 4.57 -2.67 -22.13
C GLY A 391 5.58 -2.06 -21.15
N TYR A 392 5.05 -1.20 -20.30
CA TYR A 392 5.82 -0.43 -19.33
C TYR A 392 6.46 -1.33 -18.25
N GLU A 393 7.76 -1.14 -17.99
CA GLU A 393 8.48 -1.76 -16.87
C GLU A 393 8.65 -0.75 -15.73
N PRO A 394 7.99 -0.94 -14.56
CA PRO A 394 8.00 0.03 -13.46
C PRO A 394 9.36 0.33 -12.84
N ALA A 395 10.36 -0.52 -13.05
CA ALA A 395 11.73 -0.26 -12.58
C ALA A 395 12.49 0.82 -13.40
N TYR A 396 11.90 1.30 -14.49
CA TYR A 396 12.46 2.36 -15.34
C TYR A 396 11.52 3.58 -15.35
N LEU A 397 12.12 4.77 -15.50
CA LEU A 397 11.36 6.01 -15.62
C LEU A 397 10.52 6.00 -16.91
N PRO A 398 9.42 6.76 -16.97
CA PRO A 398 8.64 6.91 -18.20
C PRO A 398 9.49 7.36 -19.39
N ALA A 399 10.33 8.38 -19.19
CA ALA A 399 11.20 8.92 -20.24
C ALA A 399 12.22 7.88 -20.77
N GLU A 400 12.71 6.96 -19.93
CA GLU A 400 13.62 5.87 -20.33
C GLU A 400 12.93 4.82 -21.23
N GLN A 401 11.62 4.95 -21.45
CA GLN A 401 10.77 4.00 -22.19
C GLN A 401 9.93 4.71 -23.26
N GLY A 402 10.27 5.96 -23.61
CA GLY A 402 9.58 6.74 -24.63
C GLY A 402 8.20 7.28 -24.22
N LEU A 403 7.93 7.33 -22.91
CA LEU A 403 6.73 7.94 -22.37
C LEU A 403 7.01 9.40 -21.95
N PRO A 404 5.99 10.27 -21.98
CA PRO A 404 6.14 11.67 -21.59
C PRO A 404 6.33 11.83 -20.06
N ASP A 405 6.94 12.95 -19.66
CA ASP A 405 7.04 13.34 -18.26
C ASP A 405 5.68 13.74 -17.68
N LEU A 406 5.56 13.66 -16.36
CA LEU A 406 4.30 13.92 -15.67
C LEU A 406 3.76 15.33 -15.91
N MET A 407 4.60 16.35 -15.71
CA MET A 407 4.13 17.74 -15.71
C MET A 407 3.67 18.19 -17.09
N SER A 408 4.37 17.75 -18.14
CA SER A 408 3.94 17.96 -19.53
C SER A 408 2.60 17.30 -19.81
N GLU A 409 2.37 16.09 -19.31
CA GLU A 409 1.10 15.39 -19.51
C GLU A 409 -0.06 16.07 -18.80
N LEU A 410 0.10 16.47 -17.54
CA LEU A 410 -0.97 17.14 -16.79
C LEU A 410 -1.37 18.47 -17.45
N LYS A 411 -0.40 19.23 -17.97
CA LYS A 411 -0.67 20.45 -18.77
C LYS A 411 -1.39 20.11 -20.07
N ARG A 412 -0.95 19.07 -20.79
CA ARG A 412 -1.56 18.64 -22.07
C ARG A 412 -3.05 18.33 -21.90
N VAL A 413 -3.42 17.69 -20.79
CA VAL A 413 -4.82 17.34 -20.50
C VAL A 413 -5.56 18.40 -19.68
N SER A 414 -4.96 19.58 -19.47
CA SER A 414 -5.56 20.72 -18.74
C SER A 414 -5.98 20.38 -17.30
N LEU A 415 -5.18 19.58 -16.61
CA LEU A 415 -5.36 19.30 -15.18
C LEU A 415 -4.64 20.31 -14.28
N ILE A 416 -3.60 20.98 -14.81
CA ILE A 416 -2.80 22.01 -14.13
C ILE A 416 -2.50 23.20 -15.05
#